data_AF-A0A9X2J6I0-F1
#
_entry.id   AF-A0A9X2J6I0-F1
#
_cell.length_a   1.000
_cell.length_b   1.000
_cell.length_c   1.000
_cell.angle_alpha   90.00
_cell.angle_beta   90.00
_cell.angle_gamma   90.00
#
_symmetry.space_group_name_H-M   'P 1'
#
loop_
_entity.id
_entity.type
_entity.pdbx_description
1 polymer ?
#
loop_
_entity_poly.entity_id
_entity_poly.type
_entity_poly.pdbx_seq_one_letter_code
_entity_poly.pdbx_strand_id
1 'polypeptide(L)'
;MLTTATSPNSCTDGIALARGVAAIVEEYPWLSANKSDYIVRAYPRMYLVLPKIPGEQTVGNEQPNAPVDKETCQVINVFLTS
;
A
#
# COMPACT_ATOMS: atom_id res chain seq x y z
N MET A 1 2.96 20.41 -29.71
CA MET A 1 1.79 19.58 -29.35
C MET A 1 2.08 19.03 -27.97
N LEU A 2 1.37 19.49 -26.93
CA LEU A 2 1.51 18.94 -25.58
C LEU A 2 0.97 17.51 -25.60
N THR A 3 1.86 16.53 -25.47
CA THR A 3 1.46 15.15 -25.17
C THR A 3 1.05 15.10 -23.70
N THR A 4 -0.23 15.34 -23.44
CA THR A 4 -0.88 14.85 -22.23
C THR A 4 -0.80 13.33 -22.27
N ALA A 5 0.22 12.79 -21.61
CA ALA A 5 0.26 11.38 -21.27
C ALA A 5 -0.94 11.14 -20.36
N THR A 6 -2.04 10.67 -20.94
CA THR A 6 -3.09 9.99 -20.19
C THR A 6 -2.42 8.75 -19.63
N SER A 7 -1.79 8.88 -18.45
CA SER A 7 -1.38 7.72 -17.67
C SER A 7 -2.63 6.86 -17.56
N PRO A 8 -2.66 5.64 -18.12
CA PRO A 8 -3.81 4.80 -17.92
C PRO A 8 -4.00 4.67 -16.40
N ASN A 9 -5.17 5.08 -15.90
CA ASN A 9 -5.57 4.88 -14.50
C ASN A 9 -5.72 3.37 -14.26
N SER A 10 -4.60 2.68 -14.21
CA SER A 10 -4.49 1.22 -14.13
C SER A 10 -3.78 0.85 -12.84
N CYS A 11 -4.23 1.42 -11.72
CA CYS A 11 -3.80 0.91 -10.44
C CYS A 11 -4.26 -0.55 -10.35
N THR A 12 -3.32 -1.47 -10.56
CA THR A 12 -3.54 -2.91 -10.41
C THR A 12 -3.11 -3.32 -9.02
N ASP A 13 -3.55 -4.50 -8.59
CA ASP A 13 -3.19 -5.05 -7.27
C ASP A 13 -1.68 -5.08 -7.06
N GLY A 14 -0.90 -5.40 -8.11
CA GLY A 14 0.56 -5.41 -8.05
C GLY A 14 1.20 -4.02 -7.89
N ILE A 15 0.63 -3.00 -8.51
CA ILE A 15 1.10 -1.61 -8.36
C ILE A 15 0.71 -1.07 -6.99
N ALA A 16 -0.53 -1.33 -6.55
CA ALA A 16 -1.00 -0.96 -5.23
C ALA A 16 -0.14 -1.62 -4.14
N LEU A 17 0.17 -2.91 -4.27
CA LEU A 17 1.07 -3.63 -3.36
C LEU A 17 2.44 -2.94 -3.28
N ALA A 18 3.06 -2.66 -4.43
CA ALA A 18 4.38 -2.04 -4.46
C ALA A 18 4.38 -0.65 -3.82
N ARG A 19 3.35 0.16 -4.10
CA ARG A 19 3.20 1.52 -3.55
C ARG A 19 2.94 1.50 -2.04
N GLY A 20 2.01 0.65 -1.59
CA GLY A 20 1.67 0.55 -0.18
C GLY A 20 2.83 0.02 0.66
N VAL A 21 3.55 -1.01 0.19
CA VAL A 21 4.76 -1.51 0.89
C VAL A 21 5.84 -0.44 0.97
N ALA A 22 6.08 0.29 -0.13
CA ALA A 22 7.06 1.38 -0.12
C ALA A 22 6.70 2.46 0.92
N ALA A 23 5.43 2.88 0.97
CA ALA A 23 4.98 3.88 1.95
C ALA A 23 5.06 3.37 3.39
N ILE A 24 4.69 2.12 3.66
CA ILE A 24 4.81 1.52 5.00
C ILE A 24 6.26 1.50 5.46
N VAL A 25 7.19 1.13 4.59
CA VAL A 25 8.63 1.08 4.92
C VAL A 25 9.23 2.48 5.03
N GLU A 26 8.73 3.45 4.27
CA GLU A 26 9.13 4.85 4.40
C GLU A 26 8.78 5.41 5.79
N GLU A 27 7.57 5.11 6.29
CA GLU A 27 7.11 5.51 7.62
C GLU A 27 7.76 4.67 8.74
N TYR A 28 7.96 3.37 8.51
CA TYR A 28 8.51 2.41 9.47
C TYR A 28 9.69 1.60 8.86
N PRO A 29 10.90 2.20 8.78
CA PRO A 29 12.03 1.62 8.04
C PRO A 29 12.59 0.30 8.57
N TRP A 30 12.22 -0.10 9.79
CA TRP A 30 12.62 -1.37 10.39
C TRP A 30 11.73 -2.55 9.97
N LEU A 31 10.62 -2.30 9.28
CA LEU A 31 9.75 -3.35 8.76
C LEU A 31 10.31 -3.93 7.46
N SER A 32 9.95 -5.18 7.16
CA SER A 32 10.39 -5.81 5.91
C SER A 32 9.82 -5.07 4.69
N ALA A 33 10.66 -4.85 3.69
CA ALA A 33 10.28 -4.29 2.38
C ALA A 33 9.90 -5.36 1.36
N ASN A 34 9.85 -6.64 1.76
CA ASN A 34 9.49 -7.73 0.87
C ASN A 34 7.97 -7.75 0.66
N LYS A 35 7.55 -7.57 -0.60
CA LYS A 35 6.12 -7.60 -1.00
C LYS A 35 5.40 -8.89 -0.59
N SER A 36 6.13 -10.00 -0.45
CA SER A 36 5.59 -11.30 -0.04
C SER A 36 5.06 -11.32 1.39
N ASP A 37 5.51 -10.39 2.22
CA ASP A 37 5.12 -10.25 3.63
C ASP A 37 3.82 -9.43 3.78
N TYR A 38 3.27 -8.95 2.67
CA TYR A 38 2.08 -8.12 2.62
C TYR A 38 1.03 -8.71 1.68
N ILE A 39 -0.21 -8.27 1.86
CA ILE A 39 -1.34 -8.61 1.01
C ILE A 39 -2.06 -7.35 0.57
N VAL A 40 -2.73 -7.44 -0.58
CA VAL A 40 -3.65 -6.42 -1.06
C VAL A 40 -5.08 -6.91 -0.89
N ARG A 41 -5.92 -6.11 -0.24
CA ARG A 41 -7.38 -6.28 -0.23
C ARG A 41 -8.00 -5.24 -1.15
N ALA A 42 -8.76 -5.70 -2.13
CA ALA A 42 -9.44 -4.83 -3.09
C ALA A 42 -10.80 -4.39 -2.54
N TYR A 43 -11.00 -3.08 -2.38
CA TYR A 43 -12.27 -2.44 -2.08
C TYR A 43 -12.79 -1.67 -3.30
N PRO A 44 -14.06 -1.20 -3.33
CA PRO A 44 -14.63 -0.55 -4.50
C PRO A 44 -13.83 0.66 -5.03
N ARG A 45 -13.29 1.50 -4.13
CA ARG A 45 -12.57 2.74 -4.50
C ARG A 45 -11.08 2.74 -4.17
N MET A 46 -10.61 1.72 -3.46
CA MET A 46 -9.24 1.69 -2.94
C MET A 46 -8.73 0.25 -2.83
N TYR A 47 -7.43 0.13 -2.78
CA TYR A 47 -6.71 -1.06 -2.32
C TYR A 47 -6.26 -0.81 -0.89
N LEU A 48 -6.30 -1.84 -0.04
CA LEU A 48 -5.69 -1.78 1.28
C LEU A 48 -4.52 -2.74 1.31
N VAL A 49 -3.32 -2.21 1.54
CA VAL A 49 -2.10 -2.99 1.72
C VAL A 49 -1.85 -3.17 3.21
N LEU A 50 -1.64 -4.39 3.67
CA LEU A 50 -1.35 -4.70 5.07
C LEU A 50 -0.45 -5.93 5.17
N PRO A 51 0.23 -6.14 6.31
CA PRO A 51 0.96 -7.37 6.58
C PRO A 51 0.11 -8.62 6.39
N LYS A 52 0.73 -9.66 5.86
CA LYS A 52 0.09 -10.96 5.63
C LYS A 52 -0.09 -11.74 6.93
N ILE A 53 0.95 -11.73 7.77
CA ILE A 53 0.99 -12.50 9.02
C ILE A 53 0.73 -11.53 10.17
N PRO A 54 -0.36 -11.72 10.93
CA PRO A 54 -0.62 -10.91 12.10
C PRO A 54 0.53 -11.03 13.11
N GLY A 55 1.09 -9.90 13.55
CA GLY A 55 2.12 -9.86 14.59
C GLY A 55 3.58 -9.86 14.11
N GLU A 56 3.88 -10.20 12.84
CA GLU A 56 5.27 -10.17 12.35
C GLU A 56 5.74 -8.77 11.92
N GLN A 57 4.81 -7.90 11.55
CA GLN A 57 5.08 -6.56 11.04
C GLN A 57 4.24 -5.56 11.83
N THR A 58 4.50 -5.46 13.13
CA THR A 58 3.79 -4.55 14.01
C THR A 58 4.65 -3.36 14.41
N VAL A 59 3.97 -2.26 14.65
CA VAL A 59 4.50 -1.10 15.36
C VAL A 59 3.92 -1.18 16.76
N GLY A 60 4.69 -1.73 17.70
CA GLY A 60 4.16 -2.14 19.00
C GLY A 60 3.16 -3.28 18.85
N ASN A 61 1.88 -3.03 19.17
CA ASN A 61 0.79 -4.01 19.08
C ASN A 61 -0.12 -3.78 17.86
N GLU A 62 0.20 -2.80 17.01
CA GLU A 62 -0.66 -2.40 15.90
C GLU A 62 -0.02 -2.75 14.56
N GLN A 63 -0.83 -3.01 13.54
CA GLN A 63 -0.37 -3.30 12.19
C GLN A 63 -0.45 -2.05 11.32
N PRO A 64 0.64 -1.69 10.64
CA PRO A 64 0.60 -0.65 9.64
C PRO A 64 -0.19 -1.13 8.44
N ASN A 65 -0.92 -0.21 7.83
CA ASN A 65 -1.61 -0.46 6.59
C ASN A 65 -1.58 0.81 5.73
N ALA A 66 -1.64 0.60 4.42
CA ALA A 66 -1.54 1.64 3.42
C ALA A 66 -2.71 1.52 2.44
N PRO A 67 -3.78 2.31 2.61
CA PRO A 67 -4.77 2.57 1.57
C PRO A 67 -4.14 3.20 0.31
N VAL A 68 -4.45 2.64 -0.85
CA VAL A 68 -4.08 3.17 -2.17
C VAL A 68 -5.34 3.46 -2.97
N ASP A 69 -5.51 4.69 -3.40
CA ASP A 69 -6.65 5.11 -4.21
C ASP A 69 -6.62 4.47 -5.60
N LYS A 70 -7.74 3.89 -6.06
CA LYS A 70 -7.78 3.15 -7.34
C LYS A 70 -7.73 4.07 -8.56
N GLU A 71 -8.24 5.28 -8.45
CA GLU A 71 -8.32 6.22 -9.57
C GLU A 71 -6.96 6.87 -9.82
N THR A 72 -6.27 7.28 -8.76
CA THR A 72 -5.01 8.03 -8.82
C THR A 72 -3.77 7.16 -8.60
N CYS A 73 -3.95 5.96 -8.06
CA CYS A 73 -2.87 5.06 -7.64
C CYS A 73 -1.88 5.68 -6.64
N GLN A 74 -2.37 6.62 -5.84
CA GLN A 74 -1.63 7.28 -4.78
C GLN A 74 -1.94 6.62 -3.43
N VAL A 75 -0.92 6.51 -2.58
CA VAL A 75 -1.13 6.12 -1.18
C VAL A 75 -1.82 7.29 -0.49
N ILE A 76 -2.95 7.02 0.16
CA ILE A 76 -3.75 8.05 0.84
C ILE A 76 -3.06 8.47 2.13
N ASN A 77 -2.71 7.49 2.97
CA ASN A 77 -1.90 7.65 4.19
C ASN A 77 -1.39 6.28 4.66
N VAL A 78 -0.43 6.25 5.57
CA VAL A 78 -0.08 5.06 6.36
C VAL A 78 -0.71 5.23 7.75
N PHE A 79 -1.39 4.20 8.25
CA PHE A 79 -1.95 4.23 9.60
C PHE A 79 -1.84 2.88 10.30
N LEU A 80 -1.95 2.92 11.62
CA LEU A 80 -1.90 1.75 12.48
C LEU A 80 -3.31 1.26 12.79
N THR A 81 -3.50 -0.07 12.81
CA THR A 81 -4.75 -0.73 13.19
C THR A 81 -4.49 -1.84 14.19
N SER A 82 -5.33 -1.93 15.21
CA SER A 82 -5.31 -2.96 16.25
C SER A 82 -5.95 -4.27 15.81
#